data_AF-A0A517U4U2-F1
#
_entry.id   AF-A0A517U4U2-F1
#
_cell.length_a   1.000
_cell.length_b   1.000
_cell.length_c   1.000
_cell.angle_alpha   90.00
_cell.angle_beta   90.00
_cell.angle_gamma   90.00
#
_symmetry.space_group_name_H-M   'P 1'
#
loop_
_entity.id
_entity.type
_entity.pdbx_description
1 polymer ?
#
loop_
_entity_poly.entity_id
_entity_poly.type
_entity_poly.pdbx_seq_one_letter_code
_entity_poly.pdbx_strand_id
1 'polypeptide(L)'
;MTRTTRLLAVLICAISTYSTAWSQDASVNPGINDSFRDPEVPEFIGRFEVESREVFARRREIVAACQIEPGQTVADIGAGTGLFTRLFSEAVGKNGRVVAVDISQKFLDHIKATSREAGQRNVDTLLATADSTELPVESVDVAFICDTYHHFEFPLKTMASLQRALKPGGRVVLVDFRRIPGTSTDWVLNHVRAGQEVFESEISESGFEKVSEEPDLLRENYFVVFQKSKPDEPAPAQGPPRGMGRGRGPGFGRGRGPGAAMNADQEVFHYLLGRHADIRRTVTRTDKGVETVTESDRPEVTKKIQEHVAAMHKRIQEGRGLRYWDDLFSAIFQRHASIQMSVENTEKGVRVKETSDDPVTVALIQAHAEVVSQFVARGFEEAHRNHAVPPAAKVKPVSSSETSKE
;
A
#
# COMPACT_ATOMS: atom_id res chain seq x y z
N MET A 1 15.72 -39.14 -63.55
CA MET A 1 14.36 -38.76 -63.10
C MET A 1 14.12 -39.34 -61.73
N THR A 2 14.22 -38.50 -60.68
CA THR A 2 13.41 -38.51 -59.44
C THR A 2 13.97 -37.42 -58.53
N ARG A 3 13.21 -36.34 -58.38
CA ARG A 3 13.47 -35.22 -57.47
C ARG A 3 13.11 -35.66 -56.05
N THR A 4 13.97 -35.40 -55.08
CA THR A 4 13.54 -35.27 -53.69
C THR A 4 14.33 -34.16 -53.00
N THR A 5 13.60 -33.07 -52.79
CA THR A 5 13.98 -31.82 -52.14
C THR A 5 14.29 -32.08 -50.66
N ARG A 6 15.49 -31.71 -50.17
CA ARG A 6 15.75 -31.59 -48.73
C ARG A 6 15.61 -30.12 -48.34
N LEU A 7 14.54 -29.84 -47.59
CA LEU A 7 14.27 -28.54 -47.00
C LEU A 7 15.21 -28.25 -45.82
N LEU A 8 15.58 -26.98 -45.78
CA LEU A 8 16.31 -26.25 -44.78
C LEU A 8 15.57 -26.27 -43.43
N ALA A 9 16.27 -26.50 -42.33
CA ALA A 9 15.81 -26.16 -40.98
C ALA A 9 16.92 -25.39 -40.26
N VAL A 10 16.93 -24.07 -40.44
CA VAL A 10 17.72 -23.16 -39.61
C VAL A 10 16.85 -22.84 -38.39
N LEU A 11 17.27 -23.37 -37.24
CA LEU A 11 16.65 -23.08 -35.95
C LEU A 11 17.13 -21.70 -35.48
N ILE A 12 16.35 -20.66 -35.73
CA ILE A 12 16.56 -19.34 -35.12
C ILE A 12 15.97 -19.40 -33.72
N CYS A 13 16.83 -19.57 -32.71
CA CYS A 13 16.48 -19.33 -31.31
C CYS A 13 16.27 -17.82 -31.11
N ALA A 14 15.04 -17.35 -31.28
CA ALA A 14 14.61 -16.07 -30.74
C ALA A 14 14.34 -16.26 -29.24
N ILE A 15 15.31 -15.88 -28.40
CA ILE A 15 15.09 -15.66 -26.98
C ILE A 15 14.31 -14.35 -26.87
N SER A 16 12.99 -14.42 -26.87
CA SER A 16 12.14 -13.32 -26.44
C SER A 16 12.31 -13.15 -24.95
N THR A 17 13.05 -12.11 -24.55
CA THR A 17 13.02 -11.58 -23.18
C THR A 17 11.59 -11.10 -22.89
N TYR A 18 10.80 -11.94 -22.23
CA TYR A 18 9.57 -11.49 -21.59
C TYR A 18 9.95 -10.60 -20.41
N SER A 19 10.01 -9.29 -20.64
CA SER A 19 9.83 -8.32 -19.58
C SER A 19 8.38 -8.43 -19.11
N THR A 20 8.13 -9.22 -18.06
CA THR A 20 6.86 -9.16 -17.35
C THR A 20 6.82 -7.84 -16.59
N ALA A 21 6.27 -6.81 -17.24
CA ALA A 21 5.86 -5.60 -16.54
C ALA A 21 4.82 -6.01 -15.49
N TRP A 22 5.16 -5.79 -14.22
CA TRP A 22 4.24 -5.95 -13.11
C TRP A 22 3.15 -4.88 -13.27
N SER A 23 1.97 -5.26 -13.76
CA SER A 23 0.83 -4.35 -13.83
C SER A 23 0.22 -4.26 -12.42
N GLN A 24 0.66 -3.27 -11.65
CA GLN A 24 -0.05 -2.83 -10.46
C GLN A 24 -1.29 -2.03 -10.88
N ASP A 25 -2.46 -2.38 -10.34
CA ASP A 25 -3.70 -1.59 -10.43
C ASP A 25 -3.68 -0.43 -9.42
N ALA A 26 -4.49 0.61 -9.65
CA ALA A 26 -4.51 1.81 -8.81
C ALA A 26 -4.88 1.47 -7.35
N SER A 27 -4.07 1.95 -6.39
CA SER A 27 -4.20 1.66 -4.95
C SER A 27 -5.12 2.63 -4.19
N VAL A 28 -5.67 3.62 -4.88
CA VAL A 28 -6.46 4.74 -4.33
C VAL A 28 -7.84 4.80 -4.97
N ASN A 29 -8.77 5.50 -4.31
CA ASN A 29 -10.08 5.79 -4.89
C ASN A 29 -9.94 6.58 -6.21
N PRO A 30 -10.75 6.27 -7.24
CA PRO A 30 -10.78 7.06 -8.47
C PRO A 30 -10.98 8.55 -8.17
N GLY A 31 -10.17 9.40 -8.81
CA GLY A 31 -10.29 10.86 -8.69
C GLY A 31 -9.62 11.49 -7.48
N ILE A 32 -8.91 10.72 -6.62
CA ILE A 32 -8.23 11.27 -5.43
C ILE A 32 -7.26 12.43 -5.77
N ASN A 33 -6.71 12.42 -6.98
CA ASN A 33 -5.73 13.39 -7.47
C ASN A 33 -6.33 14.46 -8.40
N ASP A 34 -7.63 14.44 -8.68
CA ASP A 34 -8.23 15.35 -9.69
C ASP A 34 -8.00 16.82 -9.35
N SER A 35 -8.16 17.19 -8.08
CA SER A 35 -7.89 18.56 -7.60
C SER A 35 -6.42 18.98 -7.67
N PHE A 36 -5.50 18.02 -7.75
CA PHE A 36 -4.05 18.26 -7.82
C PHE A 36 -3.53 18.32 -9.25
N ARG A 37 -4.24 17.74 -10.23
CA ARG A 37 -3.85 17.76 -11.64
C ARG A 37 -3.93 19.17 -12.23
N ASP A 38 -4.93 19.94 -11.84
CA ASP A 38 -5.09 21.34 -12.25
C ASP A 38 -5.42 22.26 -11.04
N PRO A 39 -4.45 22.54 -10.16
CA PRO A 39 -4.70 23.17 -8.87
C PRO A 39 -4.80 24.70 -8.99
N GLU A 40 -5.69 25.29 -8.19
CA GLU A 40 -5.63 26.72 -7.87
C GLU A 40 -4.64 26.93 -6.72
N VAL A 41 -3.36 27.11 -7.08
CA VAL A 41 -2.22 27.12 -6.13
C VAL A 41 -2.46 28.01 -4.87
N PRO A 42 -3.01 29.23 -4.95
CA PRO A 42 -3.27 30.05 -3.76
C PRO A 42 -4.20 29.38 -2.74
N GLU A 43 -5.18 28.58 -3.17
CA GLU A 43 -6.07 27.84 -2.26
C GLU A 43 -5.30 26.76 -1.50
N PHE A 44 -4.40 26.07 -2.20
CA PHE A 44 -3.53 25.07 -1.59
C PHE A 44 -2.55 25.70 -0.61
N ILE A 45 -1.98 26.87 -0.90
CA ILE A 45 -1.17 27.64 0.06
C ILE A 45 -2.00 27.94 1.31
N GLY A 46 -3.22 28.46 1.14
CA GLY A 46 -4.13 28.77 2.25
C GLY A 46 -4.57 27.57 3.09
N ARG A 47 -4.34 26.33 2.61
CA ARG A 47 -4.66 25.09 3.30
C ARG A 47 -3.42 24.37 3.86
N PHE A 48 -2.31 24.39 3.13
CA PHE A 48 -1.10 23.64 3.46
C PHE A 48 -0.14 24.44 4.31
N GLU A 49 -0.11 25.77 4.15
CA GLU A 49 0.84 26.66 4.82
C GLU A 49 0.19 27.47 5.95
N VAL A 50 -0.48 26.76 6.87
CA VAL A 50 -1.20 27.35 8.01
C VAL A 50 -0.75 26.74 9.35
N GLU A 51 -0.58 27.59 10.37
CA GLU A 51 -0.06 27.18 11.70
C GLU A 51 -0.99 26.22 12.47
N SER A 52 -2.25 26.07 12.05
CA SER A 52 -3.14 25.04 12.59
C SER A 52 -2.83 23.63 12.08
N ARG A 53 -2.05 23.51 11.00
CA ARG A 53 -1.64 22.22 10.44
C ARG A 53 -0.33 21.78 11.09
N GLU A 54 -0.32 20.60 11.72
CA GLU A 54 0.85 20.11 12.45
C GLU A 54 2.13 20.11 11.60
N VAL A 55 2.05 19.60 10.38
CA VAL A 55 3.18 19.56 9.43
C VAL A 55 3.76 20.95 9.17
N PHE A 56 2.91 21.97 8.99
CA PHE A 56 3.39 23.33 8.82
C PHE A 56 3.99 23.85 10.12
N ALA A 57 3.27 23.77 11.25
CA ALA A 57 3.76 24.25 12.54
C ALA A 57 5.13 23.66 12.94
N ARG A 58 5.36 22.38 12.60
CA ARG A 58 6.57 21.61 12.93
C ARG A 58 7.58 21.54 11.79
N ARG A 59 7.37 22.27 10.68
CA ARG A 59 8.17 22.19 9.44
C ARG A 59 9.68 22.23 9.63
N ARG A 60 10.18 23.07 10.54
CA ARG A 60 11.63 23.18 10.83
C ARG A 60 12.16 21.96 11.60
N GLU A 61 11.36 21.42 12.51
CA GLU A 61 11.70 20.22 13.27
C GLU A 61 11.70 18.99 12.35
N ILE A 62 10.76 18.91 11.41
CA ILE A 62 10.72 17.88 10.37
C ILE A 62 12.00 17.95 9.51
N VAL A 63 12.37 19.13 9.01
CA VAL A 63 13.61 19.31 8.22
C VAL A 63 14.86 18.96 9.02
N ALA A 64 14.91 19.30 10.31
CA ALA A 64 16.02 18.93 11.20
C ALA A 64 16.10 17.41 11.42
N ALA A 65 14.96 16.75 11.66
CA ALA A 65 14.88 15.28 11.79
C ALA A 65 15.26 14.56 10.49
N CYS A 66 15.07 15.22 9.34
CA CYS A 66 15.60 14.72 8.08
C CYS A 66 17.12 14.70 8.05
N GLN A 67 17.89 15.33 8.94
CA GLN A 67 19.37 15.25 8.96
C GLN A 67 20.01 15.48 7.56
N ILE A 68 19.53 16.48 6.83
CA ILE A 68 20.07 16.82 5.50
C ILE A 68 21.46 17.42 5.67
N GLU A 69 22.42 16.93 4.88
CA GLU A 69 23.80 17.43 4.89
C GLU A 69 24.03 18.42 3.74
N PRO A 70 24.85 19.47 3.94
CA PRO A 70 25.24 20.36 2.87
C PRO A 70 25.90 19.62 1.70
N GLY A 71 25.49 19.93 0.47
CA GLY A 71 25.96 19.27 -0.75
C GLY A 71 25.11 18.09 -1.21
N GLN A 72 24.18 17.58 -0.39
CA GLN A 72 23.27 16.52 -0.82
C GLN A 72 22.29 16.99 -1.90
N THR A 73 21.79 16.04 -2.67
CA THR A 73 20.64 16.19 -3.57
C THR A 73 19.40 15.60 -2.91
N VAL A 74 18.41 16.45 -2.64
CA VAL A 74 17.13 16.07 -2.02
C VAL A 74 16.02 16.11 -3.08
N ALA A 75 15.23 15.06 -3.19
CA ALA A 75 13.99 15.09 -3.98
C ALA A 75 12.78 15.27 -3.07
N ASP A 76 11.97 16.30 -3.31
CA ASP A 76 10.72 16.56 -2.62
C ASP A 76 9.57 15.99 -3.48
N ILE A 77 9.03 14.83 -3.10
CA ILE A 77 8.07 14.05 -3.89
C ILE A 77 6.65 14.42 -3.50
N GLY A 78 5.87 14.92 -4.46
CA GLY A 78 4.60 15.59 -4.19
C GLY A 78 4.83 16.97 -3.58
N ALA A 79 5.74 17.74 -4.18
CA ALA A 79 6.22 19.00 -3.62
C ALA A 79 5.10 20.03 -3.35
N GLY A 80 3.98 19.95 -4.07
CA GLY A 80 2.81 20.80 -3.86
C GLY A 80 3.15 22.28 -3.93
N THR A 81 2.88 23.02 -2.85
CA THR A 81 3.19 24.47 -2.80
C THR A 81 4.69 24.78 -2.67
N GLY A 82 5.54 23.77 -2.49
CA GLY A 82 6.99 23.91 -2.32
C GLY A 82 7.44 24.28 -0.92
N LEU A 83 6.57 24.09 0.10
CA LEU A 83 6.87 24.37 1.50
C LEU A 83 8.22 23.77 1.91
N PHE A 84 8.39 22.46 1.71
CA PHE A 84 9.61 21.76 2.10
C PHE A 84 10.75 21.96 1.10
N THR A 85 10.45 22.05 -0.20
CA THR A 85 11.43 22.42 -1.24
C THR A 85 12.25 23.65 -0.84
N ARG A 86 11.58 24.73 -0.39
CA ARG A 86 12.26 25.97 0.02
C ARG A 86 13.13 25.77 1.26
N LEU A 87 12.70 24.97 2.24
CA LEU A 87 13.47 24.70 3.46
C LEU A 87 14.67 23.79 3.17
N PHE A 88 14.51 22.79 2.30
CA PHE A 88 15.62 21.94 1.88
C PHE A 88 16.64 22.68 1.04
N SER A 89 16.23 23.67 0.24
CA SER A 89 17.15 24.53 -0.52
C SER A 89 18.15 25.24 0.40
N GLU A 90 17.71 25.67 1.58
CA GLU A 90 18.57 26.22 2.61
C GLU A 90 19.46 25.14 3.24
N ALA A 91 18.88 23.99 3.62
CA ALA A 91 19.58 22.91 4.31
C ALA A 91 20.72 22.28 3.49
N VAL A 92 20.51 22.04 2.19
CA VAL A 92 21.55 21.48 1.30
C VAL A 92 22.65 22.51 0.96
N GLY A 93 22.39 23.80 1.18
CA GLY A 93 23.31 24.88 0.88
C GLY A 93 23.62 25.06 -0.61
N LYS A 94 24.50 26.03 -0.91
CA LYS A 94 24.81 26.46 -2.29
C LYS A 94 25.38 25.39 -3.22
N ASN A 95 25.96 24.33 -2.66
CA ASN A 95 26.60 23.24 -3.41
C ASN A 95 25.70 22.01 -3.54
N GLY A 96 24.61 21.93 -2.78
CA GLY A 96 23.62 20.87 -2.91
C GLY A 96 22.52 21.25 -3.89
N ARG A 97 21.55 20.35 -4.05
CA ARG A 97 20.39 20.55 -4.93
C ARG A 97 19.11 20.05 -4.31
N VAL A 98 17.99 20.68 -4.69
CA VAL A 98 16.65 20.18 -4.41
C VAL A 98 15.91 20.00 -5.73
N VAL A 99 15.32 18.84 -5.93
CA VAL A 99 14.47 18.55 -7.08
C VAL A 99 13.03 18.44 -6.56
N ALA A 100 12.21 19.44 -6.86
CA ALA A 100 10.78 19.39 -6.58
C ALA A 100 10.09 18.54 -7.65
N VAL A 101 9.46 17.45 -7.22
CA VAL A 101 8.81 16.47 -8.09
C VAL A 101 7.30 16.50 -7.82
N ASP A 102 6.50 16.76 -8.83
CA ASP A 102 5.04 16.83 -8.70
C ASP A 102 4.36 16.41 -10.00
N ILE A 103 3.10 15.95 -9.92
CA ILE A 103 2.27 15.61 -11.08
C ILE A 103 1.66 16.86 -11.75
N SER A 104 1.74 18.02 -11.09
CA SER A 104 1.14 19.26 -11.52
C SER A 104 2.15 20.28 -12.03
N GLN A 105 2.02 20.67 -13.30
CA GLN A 105 2.86 21.74 -13.84
C GLN A 105 2.63 23.09 -13.14
N LYS A 106 1.41 23.39 -12.70
CA LYS A 106 1.09 24.65 -11.99
C LYS A 106 1.83 24.77 -10.66
N PHE A 107 1.94 23.69 -9.89
CA PHE A 107 2.75 23.67 -8.67
C PHE A 107 4.23 23.89 -8.99
N LEU A 108 4.77 23.17 -9.97
CA LEU A 108 6.18 23.30 -10.36
C LEU A 108 6.53 24.71 -10.84
N ASP A 109 5.65 25.36 -11.63
CA ASP A 109 5.85 26.73 -12.08
C ASP A 109 5.86 27.72 -10.91
N HIS A 110 4.96 27.53 -9.95
CA HIS A 110 4.93 28.32 -8.71
C HIS A 110 6.20 28.14 -7.87
N ILE A 111 6.65 26.90 -7.66
CA ILE A 111 7.90 26.61 -6.92
C ILE A 111 9.09 27.28 -7.60
N LYS A 112 9.20 27.14 -8.92
CA LYS A 112 10.28 27.74 -9.71
C LYS A 112 10.28 29.27 -9.60
N ALA A 113 9.12 29.91 -9.62
CA ALA A 113 9.00 31.36 -9.48
C ALA A 113 9.41 31.81 -8.07
N THR A 114 8.81 31.23 -7.04
CA THR A 114 9.05 31.61 -5.63
C THR A 114 10.47 31.33 -5.17
N SER A 115 11.08 30.21 -5.56
CA SER A 115 12.50 29.95 -5.30
C SER A 115 13.41 30.97 -6.00
N ARG A 116 13.09 31.39 -7.23
CA ARG A 116 13.89 32.41 -7.94
C ARG A 116 13.81 33.77 -7.26
N GLU A 117 12.64 34.15 -6.79
CA GLU A 117 12.39 35.39 -6.02
C GLU A 117 13.13 35.37 -4.69
N ALA A 118 13.17 34.21 -4.01
CA ALA A 118 13.93 34.00 -2.78
C ALA A 118 15.45 33.88 -3.00
N GLY A 119 15.94 33.97 -4.24
CA GLY A 119 17.37 33.83 -4.56
C GLY A 119 17.90 32.41 -4.48
N GLN A 120 17.03 31.41 -4.34
CA GLN A 120 17.36 30.00 -4.29
C GLN A 120 17.68 29.49 -5.71
N ARG A 121 18.98 29.33 -6.00
CA ARG A 121 19.50 28.91 -7.32
C ARG A 121 19.74 27.40 -7.44
N ASN A 122 19.52 26.66 -6.36
CA ASN A 122 19.76 25.23 -6.22
C ASN A 122 18.46 24.41 -6.23
N VAL A 123 17.36 24.98 -6.71
CA VAL A 123 16.06 24.31 -6.85
C VAL A 123 15.77 24.05 -8.33
N ASP A 124 15.58 22.79 -8.67
CA ASP A 124 15.13 22.31 -9.97
C ASP A 124 13.71 21.72 -9.82
N THR A 125 12.92 21.76 -10.90
CA THR A 125 11.55 21.21 -10.91
C THR A 125 11.44 20.10 -11.95
N LEU A 126 10.69 19.05 -11.63
CA LEU A 126 10.53 17.87 -12.48
C LEU A 126 9.08 17.39 -12.46
N LEU A 127 8.47 17.28 -13.65
CA LEU A 127 7.12 16.77 -13.82
C LEU A 127 7.14 15.24 -13.77
N ALA A 128 6.42 14.69 -12.80
CA ALA A 128 6.22 13.25 -12.64
C ALA A 128 4.95 12.77 -13.34
N THR A 129 4.82 11.45 -13.45
CA THR A 129 3.59 10.78 -13.88
C THR A 129 2.91 10.13 -12.68
N ALA A 130 1.75 9.50 -12.89
CA ALA A 130 1.01 8.84 -11.81
C ALA A 130 1.77 7.64 -11.21
N ASP A 131 2.70 7.02 -11.96
CA ASP A 131 3.40 5.79 -11.58
C ASP A 131 4.94 5.88 -11.63
N SER A 132 5.50 7.07 -11.86
CA SER A 132 6.95 7.28 -11.93
C SER A 132 7.34 8.69 -11.51
N THR A 133 8.47 8.77 -10.79
CA THR A 133 9.08 10.04 -10.36
C THR A 133 9.87 10.75 -11.46
N GLU A 134 10.17 10.06 -12.57
CA GLU A 134 10.99 10.53 -13.69
C GLU A 134 12.42 10.99 -13.31
N LEU A 135 12.85 10.74 -12.07
CA LEU A 135 14.17 11.12 -11.58
C LEU A 135 15.26 10.28 -12.26
N PRO A 136 16.40 10.88 -12.65
CA PRO A 136 17.52 10.14 -13.23
C PRO A 136 18.07 9.09 -12.25
N VAL A 137 18.60 7.99 -12.79
CA VAL A 137 19.23 6.90 -12.03
C VAL A 137 20.36 7.44 -11.16
N GLU A 138 20.42 6.99 -9.90
CA GLU A 138 21.46 7.33 -8.91
C GLU A 138 21.78 8.85 -8.79
N SER A 139 20.74 9.69 -8.90
CA SER A 139 20.88 11.14 -8.85
C SER A 139 20.56 11.76 -7.49
N VAL A 140 19.85 11.05 -6.61
CA VAL A 140 19.31 11.60 -5.36
C VAL A 140 19.92 10.93 -4.13
N ASP A 141 20.25 11.70 -3.10
CA ASP A 141 20.74 11.21 -1.80
C ASP A 141 19.57 10.94 -0.84
N VAL A 142 18.58 11.84 -0.81
CA VAL A 142 17.41 11.76 0.07
C VAL A 142 16.13 12.04 -0.72
N ALA A 143 15.15 11.15 -0.65
CA ALA A 143 13.80 11.40 -1.12
C ALA A 143 12.89 11.69 0.08
N PHE A 144 12.19 12.81 0.05
CA PHE A 144 11.25 13.21 1.09
C PHE A 144 9.82 13.13 0.54
N ILE A 145 8.94 12.46 1.27
CA ILE A 145 7.53 12.28 0.92
C ILE A 145 6.70 12.74 2.12
N CYS A 146 5.93 13.82 1.98
CA CYS A 146 5.12 14.35 3.07
C CYS A 146 3.66 14.52 2.65
N ASP A 147 2.73 13.92 3.40
CA ASP A 147 1.29 13.90 3.14
C ASP A 147 0.91 13.55 1.69
N THR A 148 1.73 12.73 1.03
CA THR A 148 1.60 12.41 -0.39
C THR A 148 1.58 10.90 -0.64
N TYR A 149 2.16 10.07 0.22
CA TYR A 149 2.26 8.63 -0.08
C TYR A 149 0.88 7.95 -0.18
N HIS A 150 -0.08 8.37 0.65
CA HIS A 150 -1.48 7.92 0.54
C HIS A 150 -2.18 8.34 -0.77
N HIS A 151 -1.61 9.30 -1.54
CA HIS A 151 -2.08 9.71 -2.87
C HIS A 151 -1.45 8.91 -4.03
N PHE A 152 -0.47 8.05 -3.76
CA PHE A 152 0.17 7.27 -4.83
C PHE A 152 -0.82 6.30 -5.46
N GLU A 153 -1.16 6.54 -6.73
CA GLU A 153 -2.01 5.63 -7.51
C GLU A 153 -1.30 4.29 -7.69
N PHE A 154 0.01 4.29 -7.94
CA PHE A 154 0.78 3.07 -8.20
C PHE A 154 2.03 2.99 -7.30
N PRO A 155 1.87 2.75 -5.98
CA PRO A 155 2.95 2.90 -5.02
C PRO A 155 4.16 2.01 -5.31
N LEU A 156 3.99 0.76 -5.75
CA LEU A 156 5.11 -0.13 -6.06
C LEU A 156 5.87 0.33 -7.30
N LYS A 157 5.16 0.81 -8.34
CA LYS A 157 5.81 1.38 -9.54
C LYS A 157 6.56 2.66 -9.24
N THR A 158 5.93 3.59 -8.50
CA THR A 158 6.54 4.86 -8.10
C THR A 158 7.75 4.62 -7.20
N MET A 159 7.64 3.71 -6.22
CA MET A 159 8.74 3.35 -5.34
C MET A 159 9.86 2.61 -6.07
N ALA A 160 9.57 1.77 -7.07
CA ALA A 160 10.57 1.16 -7.93
C ALA A 160 11.33 2.21 -8.77
N SER A 161 10.63 3.24 -9.27
CA SER A 161 11.27 4.38 -9.92
C SER A 161 12.19 5.14 -8.96
N LEU A 162 11.70 5.40 -7.75
CA LEU A 162 12.46 6.10 -6.72
C LEU A 162 13.70 5.30 -6.26
N GLN A 163 13.56 3.98 -6.15
CA GLN A 163 14.66 3.08 -5.82
C GLN A 163 15.78 3.16 -6.87
N ARG A 164 15.46 3.23 -8.16
CA ARG A 164 16.46 3.45 -9.22
C ARG A 164 17.11 4.84 -9.13
N ALA A 165 16.34 5.86 -8.79
CA ALA A 165 16.81 7.24 -8.72
C ALA A 165 17.73 7.51 -7.53
N LEU A 166 17.55 6.78 -6.41
CA LEU A 166 18.40 6.93 -5.24
C LEU A 166 19.80 6.35 -5.46
N LYS A 167 20.82 7.09 -5.05
CA LYS A 167 22.20 6.62 -4.96
C LYS A 167 22.32 5.41 -4.01
N PRO A 168 23.38 4.60 -4.12
CA PRO A 168 23.68 3.58 -3.12
C PRO A 168 23.74 4.19 -1.71
N GLY A 169 23.02 3.60 -0.76
CA GLY A 169 22.90 4.10 0.61
C GLY A 169 21.95 5.30 0.78
N GLY A 170 21.34 5.78 -0.31
CA GLY A 170 20.31 6.81 -0.27
C GLY A 170 19.07 6.39 0.51
N ARG A 171 18.29 7.37 0.96
CA ARG A 171 17.20 7.15 1.91
C ARG A 171 15.90 7.82 1.50
N VAL A 172 14.79 7.24 1.97
CA VAL A 172 13.45 7.78 1.85
C VAL A 172 13.00 8.21 3.24
N VAL A 173 12.54 9.46 3.37
CA VAL A 173 11.89 9.97 4.57
C VAL A 173 10.40 10.06 4.27
N LEU A 174 9.59 9.37 5.05
CA LEU A 174 8.13 9.37 4.96
C LEU A 174 7.52 10.11 6.14
N VAL A 175 6.70 11.11 5.84
CA VAL A 175 5.82 11.79 6.80
C VAL A 175 4.39 11.66 6.31
N ASP A 176 3.54 10.93 7.01
CA ASP A 176 2.13 10.75 6.60
C ASP A 176 1.23 10.62 7.83
N PHE A 177 -0.08 10.65 7.61
CA PHE A 177 -1.10 10.68 8.66
C PHE A 177 -1.15 9.37 9.44
N ARG A 178 -1.29 9.49 10.77
CA ARG A 178 -1.73 8.37 11.60
C ARG A 178 -3.21 8.12 11.34
N ARG A 179 -3.52 6.91 10.88
CA ARG A 179 -4.90 6.45 10.62
C ARG A 179 -5.35 5.46 11.70
N ILE A 180 -5.91 5.99 12.79
CA ILE A 180 -6.28 5.24 13.99
C ILE A 180 -7.80 5.34 14.21
N PRO A 181 -8.57 4.25 14.01
CA PRO A 181 -10.01 4.25 14.26
C PRO A 181 -10.37 4.70 15.68
N GLY A 182 -11.34 5.62 15.79
CA GLY A 182 -11.77 6.21 17.06
C GLY A 182 -10.84 7.29 17.62
N THR A 183 -9.78 7.66 16.89
CA THR A 183 -8.87 8.76 17.27
C THR A 183 -8.69 9.76 16.12
N SER A 184 -8.46 9.27 14.90
CA SER A 184 -8.33 10.12 13.70
C SER A 184 -9.68 10.70 13.28
N THR A 185 -9.64 11.85 12.60
CA THR A 185 -10.83 12.50 12.05
C THR A 185 -11.49 11.66 10.96
N ASP A 186 -12.78 11.92 10.70
CA ASP A 186 -13.50 11.26 9.60
C ASP A 186 -12.84 11.51 8.26
N TRP A 187 -12.26 12.70 8.06
CA TRP A 187 -11.52 13.00 6.84
C TRP A 187 -10.33 12.05 6.68
N VAL A 188 -9.48 11.89 7.70
CA VAL A 188 -8.33 10.96 7.63
C VAL A 188 -8.79 9.52 7.40
N LEU A 189 -9.85 9.08 8.07
CA LEU A 189 -10.34 7.71 7.94
C LEU A 189 -10.87 7.38 6.54
N ASN A 190 -11.43 8.37 5.83
CA ASN A 190 -11.99 8.20 4.48
C ASN A 190 -11.02 8.58 3.35
N HIS A 191 -10.04 9.45 3.63
CA HIS A 191 -9.10 9.98 2.64
C HIS A 191 -7.78 9.19 2.60
N VAL A 192 -7.25 8.81 3.77
CA VAL A 192 -5.98 8.07 3.86
C VAL A 192 -6.28 6.59 3.68
N ARG A 193 -5.74 5.99 2.62
CA ARG A 193 -6.11 4.63 2.18
C ARG A 193 -5.70 3.51 3.14
N ALA A 194 -4.69 3.71 3.97
CA ALA A 194 -4.22 2.69 4.91
C ALA A 194 -3.51 3.29 6.14
N GLY A 195 -3.20 2.43 7.12
CA GLY A 195 -2.39 2.79 8.28
C GLY A 195 -0.89 2.80 7.98
N GLN A 196 -0.11 3.30 8.93
CA GLN A 196 1.36 3.40 8.84
C GLN A 196 1.98 2.07 8.43
N GLU A 197 1.60 0.97 9.08
CA GLU A 197 2.18 -0.36 8.89
C GLU A 197 2.03 -0.87 7.45
N VAL A 198 0.93 -0.50 6.77
CA VAL A 198 0.71 -0.87 5.36
C VAL A 198 1.67 -0.11 4.46
N PHE A 199 1.85 1.19 4.68
CA PHE A 199 2.79 1.99 3.89
C PHE A 199 4.24 1.56 4.16
N GLU A 200 4.59 1.21 5.41
CA GLU A 200 5.91 0.63 5.71
C GLU A 200 6.15 -0.71 4.99
N SER A 201 5.13 -1.58 4.89
CA SER A 201 5.23 -2.85 4.15
C SER A 201 5.45 -2.62 2.66
N GLU A 202 4.65 -1.77 2.03
CA GLU A 202 4.76 -1.47 0.59
C GLU A 202 6.11 -0.85 0.22
N ILE A 203 6.62 0.06 1.06
CA ILE A 203 7.96 0.63 0.89
C ILE A 203 9.01 -0.45 1.05
N SER A 204 8.87 -1.32 2.06
CA SER A 204 9.85 -2.39 2.31
C SER A 204 9.90 -3.40 1.16
N GLU A 205 8.74 -3.79 0.63
CA GLU A 205 8.60 -4.67 -0.54
C GLU A 205 9.21 -4.06 -1.81
N SER A 206 9.36 -2.73 -1.86
CA SER A 206 10.01 -2.00 -2.94
C SER A 206 11.54 -1.93 -2.81
N GLY A 207 12.14 -2.70 -1.90
CA GLY A 207 13.59 -2.82 -1.71
C GLY A 207 14.18 -1.74 -0.80
N PHE A 208 13.45 -1.41 0.26
CA PHE A 208 13.87 -0.47 1.29
C PHE A 208 13.81 -1.11 2.67
N GLU A 209 14.65 -0.65 3.58
CA GLU A 209 14.69 -1.10 4.97
C GLU A 209 14.43 0.06 5.91
N LYS A 210 13.48 -0.09 6.84
CA LYS A 210 13.24 0.90 7.88
C LYS A 210 14.47 0.99 8.80
N VAL A 211 15.05 2.18 8.92
CA VAL A 211 16.27 2.41 9.72
C VAL A 211 16.01 3.24 10.98
N SER A 212 15.01 4.13 10.95
CA SER A 212 14.61 4.89 12.14
C SER A 212 13.17 5.39 12.05
N GLU A 213 12.63 5.80 13.19
CA GLU A 213 11.34 6.47 13.34
C GLU A 213 11.45 7.47 14.50
N GLU A 214 10.78 8.62 14.37
CA GLU A 214 10.72 9.65 15.42
C GLU A 214 9.27 9.74 15.96
N PRO A 215 8.86 8.83 16.87
CA PRO A 215 7.46 8.67 17.25
C PRO A 215 6.88 9.87 18.01
N ASP A 216 7.73 10.63 18.69
CA ASP A 216 7.35 11.80 19.51
C ASP A 216 7.46 13.13 18.75
N LEU A 217 7.91 13.12 17.49
CA LEU A 217 8.06 14.33 16.69
C LEU A 217 6.71 14.94 16.31
N LEU A 218 5.73 14.08 15.97
CA LEU A 218 4.43 14.43 15.41
C LEU A 218 3.33 13.60 16.09
N ARG A 219 2.18 14.24 16.36
CA ARG A 219 1.03 13.64 17.04
C ARG A 219 0.00 13.13 16.04
N GLU A 220 -0.27 13.89 14.99
CA GLU A 220 -1.24 13.57 13.94
C GLU A 220 -0.57 12.79 12.80
N ASN A 221 0.69 13.09 12.53
CA ASN A 221 1.52 12.39 11.56
C ASN A 221 2.53 11.44 12.24
N TYR A 222 3.15 10.57 11.44
CA TYR A 222 4.35 9.82 11.83
C TYR A 222 5.53 10.25 10.97
N PHE A 223 6.76 9.96 11.41
CA PHE A 223 8.00 10.25 10.69
C PHE A 223 8.87 8.99 10.68
N VAL A 224 9.14 8.44 9.51
CA VAL A 224 9.89 7.19 9.35
C VAL A 224 10.98 7.38 8.30
N VAL A 225 12.16 6.83 8.55
CA VAL A 225 13.27 6.82 7.60
C VAL A 225 13.54 5.40 7.13
N PHE A 226 13.65 5.25 5.83
CA PHE A 226 14.05 4.01 5.16
C PHE A 226 15.35 4.23 4.40
N GLN A 227 16.16 3.18 4.29
CA GLN A 227 17.36 3.16 3.46
C GLN A 227 17.16 2.20 2.29
N LYS A 228 17.70 2.55 1.11
CA LYS A 228 17.73 1.65 -0.04
C LYS A 228 18.56 0.40 0.31
N SER A 229 17.96 -0.78 0.17
CA SER A 229 18.64 -2.06 0.41
C SER A 229 19.83 -2.23 -0.53
N LYS A 230 20.87 -2.91 -0.06
CA LYS A 230 22.04 -3.23 -0.89
C LYS A 230 21.61 -4.22 -1.99
N PRO A 231 22.08 -4.04 -3.24
CA PRO A 231 21.94 -5.08 -4.25
C PRO A 231 22.68 -6.33 -3.72
N ASP A 232 21.96 -7.45 -3.60
CA ASP A 232 22.38 -8.79 -3.15
C ASP A 232 22.20 -9.20 -1.66
N GLU A 233 21.50 -8.43 -0.82
CA GLU A 233 20.98 -8.98 0.45
C GLU A 233 19.50 -9.35 0.32
N PRO A 234 19.11 -10.64 0.36
CA PRO A 234 17.71 -11.00 0.55
C PRO A 234 17.25 -10.38 1.88
N ALA A 235 16.04 -9.82 1.89
CA ALA A 235 15.43 -9.22 3.07
C ALA A 235 15.71 -10.10 4.30
N PRO A 236 16.26 -9.55 5.40
CA PRO A 236 16.70 -10.35 6.52
C PRO A 236 15.53 -11.18 7.03
N ALA A 237 15.68 -12.50 6.97
CA ALA A 237 14.76 -13.43 7.60
C ALA A 237 14.64 -13.02 9.07
N GLN A 238 13.43 -12.66 9.51
CA GLN A 238 13.18 -12.29 10.89
C GLN A 238 13.65 -13.43 11.81
N GLY A 239 14.80 -13.22 12.44
CA GLY A 239 15.36 -14.14 13.42
C GLY A 239 14.48 -14.18 14.66
N PRO A 240 14.52 -15.27 15.44
CA PRO A 240 13.73 -15.38 16.66
C PRO A 240 14.12 -14.26 17.63
N PRO A 241 13.16 -13.71 18.40
CA PRO A 241 13.41 -12.56 19.26
C PRO A 241 14.50 -12.88 20.29
N ARG A 242 15.59 -12.10 20.27
CA ARG A 242 16.62 -12.14 21.31
C ARG A 242 16.00 -11.71 22.65
N GLY A 243 16.30 -12.48 23.69
CA GLY A 243 15.64 -12.46 24.99
C GLY A 243 15.65 -11.10 25.70
N MET A 244 14.49 -10.76 26.25
CA MET A 244 14.30 -9.70 27.24
C MET A 244 15.16 -9.94 28.48
N GLY A 245 16.08 -9.01 28.75
CA GLY A 245 16.68 -8.82 30.06
C GLY A 245 15.63 -8.42 31.08
N ARG A 246 15.69 -9.06 32.26
CA ARG A 246 14.80 -8.82 33.40
C ARG A 246 14.96 -7.39 33.93
N GLY A 247 13.92 -6.58 33.79
CA GLY A 247 13.74 -5.32 34.51
C GLY A 247 12.36 -5.30 35.18
N ARG A 248 12.34 -5.40 36.52
CA ARG A 248 11.14 -5.38 37.36
C ARG A 248 10.62 -3.94 37.47
N GLY A 249 9.36 -3.70 37.11
CA GLY A 249 8.63 -2.46 37.39
C GLY A 249 7.11 -2.73 37.43
N PRO A 250 6.34 -2.11 38.35
CA PRO A 250 4.99 -2.55 38.65
C PRO A 250 3.97 -2.08 37.59
N GLY A 251 2.99 -2.95 37.34
CA GLY A 251 2.10 -2.88 36.20
C GLY A 251 1.05 -1.79 36.24
N PHE A 252 0.74 -1.29 35.05
CA PHE A 252 -0.53 -0.68 34.69
C PHE A 252 -1.13 -1.49 33.54
N GLY A 253 -2.24 -2.17 33.81
CA GLY A 253 -3.01 -2.88 32.80
C GLY A 253 -3.56 -1.90 31.77
N ARG A 254 -3.08 -1.98 30.53
CA ARG A 254 -3.74 -1.36 29.37
C ARG A 254 -4.56 -2.42 28.65
N GLY A 255 -5.85 -2.14 28.53
CA GLY A 255 -6.81 -2.96 27.80
C GLY A 255 -6.40 -3.15 26.34
N ARG A 256 -6.80 -4.31 25.81
CA ARG A 256 -6.59 -4.78 24.44
C ARG A 256 -7.39 -3.89 23.48
N GLY A 257 -6.74 -2.85 22.93
CA GLY A 257 -7.36 -1.95 21.97
C GLY A 257 -7.62 -2.63 20.61
N PRO A 258 -8.53 -2.08 19.77
CA PRO A 258 -8.93 -2.66 18.48
C PRO A 258 -7.77 -2.90 17.49
N GLY A 259 -6.71 -2.09 17.54
CA GLY A 259 -5.53 -2.19 16.66
C GLY A 259 -4.68 -3.45 16.89
N ALA A 260 -4.56 -3.92 18.13
CA ALA A 260 -3.76 -5.12 18.42
C ALA A 260 -4.36 -6.41 17.82
N ALA A 261 -5.69 -6.46 17.68
CA ALA A 261 -6.37 -7.58 17.05
C ALA A 261 -6.25 -7.55 15.52
N MET A 262 -6.10 -6.36 14.91
CA MET A 262 -5.89 -6.24 13.46
C MET A 262 -4.45 -6.62 13.06
N ASN A 263 -3.45 -6.22 13.85
CA ASN A 263 -2.05 -6.55 13.59
C ASN A 263 -1.80 -8.07 13.72
N ALA A 264 -2.37 -8.72 14.73
CA ALA A 264 -2.25 -10.17 14.89
C ALA A 264 -2.87 -10.95 13.72
N ASP A 265 -4.00 -10.48 13.17
CA ASP A 265 -4.66 -11.13 12.05
C ASP A 265 -3.88 -10.95 10.73
N GLN A 266 -3.26 -9.80 10.52
CA GLN A 266 -2.38 -9.58 9.36
C GLN A 266 -1.11 -10.43 9.42
N GLU A 267 -0.48 -10.57 10.60
CA GLU A 267 0.65 -11.49 10.80
C GLU A 267 0.28 -12.94 10.49
N VAL A 268 -0.91 -13.37 10.94
CA VAL A 268 -1.43 -14.70 10.65
C VAL A 268 -1.67 -14.88 9.15
N PHE A 269 -2.26 -13.89 8.47
CA PHE A 269 -2.50 -13.94 7.03
C PHE A 269 -1.19 -14.02 6.23
N HIS A 270 -0.21 -13.17 6.53
CA HIS A 270 1.12 -13.21 5.88
C HIS A 270 1.84 -14.54 6.13
N TYR A 271 1.74 -15.08 7.35
CA TYR A 271 2.28 -16.40 7.67
C TYR A 271 1.66 -17.50 6.79
N LEU A 272 0.34 -17.50 6.64
CA LEU A 272 -0.38 -18.47 5.82
C LEU A 272 -0.03 -18.33 4.33
N LEU A 273 0.11 -17.10 3.82
CA LEU A 273 0.56 -16.86 2.44
C LEU A 273 1.98 -17.35 2.21
N GLY A 274 2.90 -17.14 3.17
CA GLY A 274 4.27 -17.64 3.08
C GLY A 274 4.38 -19.17 3.20
N ARG A 275 3.35 -19.82 3.74
CA ARG A 275 3.24 -21.28 3.89
C ARG A 275 2.15 -21.89 3.02
N HIS A 276 1.74 -21.20 1.96
CA HIS A 276 0.61 -21.62 1.14
C HIS A 276 0.77 -23.05 0.56
N ALA A 277 2.01 -23.46 0.28
CA ALA A 277 2.34 -24.82 -0.18
C ALA A 277 2.11 -25.92 0.87
N ASP A 278 2.06 -25.58 2.17
CA ASP A 278 1.73 -26.50 3.27
C ASP A 278 0.21 -26.63 3.48
N ILE A 279 -0.62 -25.90 2.71
CA ILE A 279 -2.07 -25.80 2.89
C ILE A 279 -2.77 -26.51 1.73
N ARG A 280 -3.80 -27.28 2.06
CA ARG A 280 -4.73 -27.87 1.08
C ARG A 280 -6.11 -27.32 1.30
N ARG A 281 -6.80 -27.00 0.22
CA ARG A 281 -8.15 -26.44 0.27
C ARG A 281 -9.05 -27.11 -0.75
N THR A 282 -10.26 -27.46 -0.32
CA THR A 282 -11.33 -28.00 -1.16
C THR A 282 -12.54 -27.08 -1.08
N VAL A 283 -13.20 -26.84 -2.22
CA VAL A 283 -14.41 -26.02 -2.34
C VAL A 283 -15.52 -26.83 -2.98
N THR A 284 -16.65 -26.92 -2.31
CA THR A 284 -17.90 -27.48 -2.83
C THR A 284 -18.88 -26.33 -3.02
N ARG A 285 -19.28 -26.05 -4.26
CA ARG A 285 -20.32 -25.06 -4.55
C ARG A 285 -21.69 -25.60 -4.20
N THR A 286 -22.54 -24.74 -3.67
CA THR A 286 -23.96 -25.01 -3.45
C THR A 286 -24.81 -23.96 -4.16
N ASP A 287 -26.11 -24.20 -4.28
CA ASP A 287 -27.09 -23.22 -4.77
C ASP A 287 -27.16 -21.96 -3.90
N LYS A 288 -26.83 -22.08 -2.61
CA LYS A 288 -26.84 -20.98 -1.63
C LYS A 288 -25.47 -20.40 -1.29
N GLY A 289 -24.37 -20.90 -1.85
CA GLY A 289 -23.02 -20.42 -1.52
C GLY A 289 -21.94 -21.49 -1.69
N VAL A 290 -21.15 -21.73 -0.64
CA VAL A 290 -20.06 -22.71 -0.64
C VAL A 290 -19.90 -23.45 0.69
N GLU A 291 -19.35 -24.66 0.61
CA GLU A 291 -18.76 -25.37 1.73
C GLU A 291 -17.28 -25.62 1.42
N THR A 292 -16.40 -25.29 2.36
CA THR A 292 -14.96 -25.36 2.15
C THR A 292 -14.27 -26.09 3.28
N VAL A 293 -13.19 -26.78 2.94
CA VAL A 293 -12.31 -27.46 3.91
C VAL A 293 -10.89 -26.99 3.63
N THR A 294 -10.23 -26.42 4.63
CA THR A 294 -8.85 -25.92 4.53
C THR A 294 -8.01 -26.59 5.61
N GLU A 295 -6.97 -27.31 5.22
CA GLU A 295 -6.22 -28.22 6.09
C GLU A 295 -4.70 -28.15 5.86
N SER A 296 -3.94 -28.56 6.87
CA SER A 296 -2.50 -28.81 6.78
C SER A 296 -2.12 -30.06 7.59
N ASP A 297 -1.04 -30.73 7.20
CA ASP A 297 -0.40 -31.76 8.04
C ASP A 297 0.60 -31.18 9.03
N ARG A 298 0.86 -29.86 8.96
CA ARG A 298 1.74 -29.12 9.87
C ARG A 298 0.91 -28.55 11.04
N PRO A 299 1.08 -29.03 12.28
CA PRO A 299 0.27 -28.57 13.41
C PRO A 299 0.32 -27.05 13.64
N GLU A 300 1.47 -26.43 13.36
CA GLU A 300 1.66 -24.98 13.46
C GLU A 300 0.85 -24.20 12.40
N VAL A 301 0.74 -24.73 11.18
CA VAL A 301 -0.06 -24.13 10.10
C VAL A 301 -1.55 -24.36 10.37
N THR A 302 -1.93 -25.56 10.83
CA THR A 302 -3.30 -25.88 11.27
C THR A 302 -3.82 -24.88 12.30
N LYS A 303 -3.01 -24.58 13.32
CA LYS A 303 -3.38 -23.60 14.34
C LYS A 303 -3.57 -22.20 13.74
N LYS A 304 -2.74 -21.82 12.78
CA LYS A 304 -2.83 -20.51 12.11
C LYS A 304 -4.04 -20.41 11.17
N ILE A 305 -4.41 -21.50 10.49
CA ILE A 305 -5.66 -21.57 9.72
C ILE A 305 -6.87 -21.34 10.65
N GLN A 306 -6.92 -22.03 11.79
CA GLN A 306 -8.01 -21.89 12.76
C GLN A 306 -8.09 -20.47 13.36
N GLU A 307 -6.93 -19.88 13.70
CA GLU A 307 -6.83 -18.51 14.21
C GLU A 307 -7.35 -17.50 13.18
N HIS A 308 -6.92 -17.62 11.93
CA HIS A 308 -7.33 -16.73 10.84
C HIS A 308 -8.83 -16.81 10.58
N VAL A 309 -9.38 -18.02 10.45
CA VAL A 309 -10.81 -18.19 10.14
C VAL A 309 -11.70 -17.70 11.28
N ALA A 310 -11.29 -17.90 12.54
CA ALA A 310 -11.99 -17.32 13.68
C ALA A 310 -12.00 -15.77 13.63
N ALA A 311 -10.87 -15.15 13.25
CA ALA A 311 -10.79 -13.71 13.06
C ALA A 311 -11.67 -13.22 11.89
N MET A 312 -11.67 -13.93 10.76
CA MET A 312 -12.53 -13.62 9.60
C MET A 312 -14.00 -13.72 9.94
N HIS A 313 -14.42 -14.77 10.66
CA HIS A 313 -15.81 -14.92 11.09
C HIS A 313 -16.28 -13.73 11.93
N LYS A 314 -15.46 -13.28 12.87
CA LYS A 314 -15.73 -12.10 13.69
C LYS A 314 -15.83 -10.83 12.83
N ARG A 315 -14.98 -10.67 11.82
CA ARG A 315 -15.01 -9.50 10.92
C ARG A 315 -16.28 -9.43 10.10
N ILE A 316 -16.77 -10.55 9.58
CA ILE A 316 -18.02 -10.60 8.82
C ILE A 316 -19.20 -10.20 9.71
N GLN A 317 -19.24 -10.70 10.97
CA GLN A 317 -20.27 -10.31 11.93
C GLN A 317 -20.24 -8.80 12.26
N GLU A 318 -19.04 -8.22 12.35
CA GLU A 318 -18.84 -6.82 12.73
C GLU A 318 -18.79 -5.85 11.53
N GLY A 319 -18.89 -6.35 10.29
CA GLY A 319 -18.76 -5.53 9.08
C GLY A 319 -17.38 -4.93 8.86
N ARG A 320 -16.34 -5.52 9.45
CA ARG A 320 -14.95 -5.00 9.41
C ARG A 320 -14.12 -5.72 8.37
N GLY A 321 -14.38 -5.39 7.11
CA GLY A 321 -13.67 -5.93 5.95
C GLY A 321 -12.18 -5.62 5.89
N LEU A 322 -11.51 -6.31 4.99
CA LEU A 322 -10.09 -6.17 4.64
C LEU A 322 -9.98 -6.04 3.12
N ARG A 323 -8.83 -5.54 2.63
CA ARG A 323 -8.52 -5.45 1.20
C ARG A 323 -9.58 -4.69 0.39
N TYR A 324 -9.98 -3.51 0.86
CA TYR A 324 -10.96 -2.66 0.14
C TYR A 324 -10.48 -2.19 -1.24
N TRP A 325 -9.18 -2.34 -1.54
CA TRP A 325 -8.58 -2.10 -2.85
C TRP A 325 -8.88 -3.20 -3.88
N ASP A 326 -9.33 -4.38 -3.43
CA ASP A 326 -9.68 -5.51 -4.28
C ASP A 326 -11.20 -5.51 -4.49
N ASP A 327 -11.64 -5.35 -5.74
CA ASP A 327 -13.04 -5.11 -6.12
C ASP A 327 -13.97 -6.20 -5.57
N LEU A 328 -13.55 -7.47 -5.67
CA LEU A 328 -14.33 -8.60 -5.16
C LEU A 328 -14.42 -8.58 -3.63
N PHE A 329 -13.31 -8.32 -2.94
CA PHE A 329 -13.28 -8.27 -1.48
C PHE A 329 -14.09 -7.07 -0.95
N SER A 330 -13.97 -5.92 -1.59
CA SER A 330 -14.80 -4.75 -1.28
C SER A 330 -16.30 -5.07 -1.46
N ALA A 331 -16.68 -5.65 -2.60
CA ALA A 331 -18.07 -5.96 -2.92
C ALA A 331 -18.69 -7.00 -1.97
N ILE A 332 -17.97 -8.06 -1.60
CA ILE A 332 -18.48 -9.08 -0.66
C ILE A 332 -18.61 -8.50 0.75
N PHE A 333 -17.65 -7.69 1.21
CA PHE A 333 -17.71 -7.09 2.55
C PHE A 333 -18.80 -6.03 2.68
N GLN A 334 -19.11 -5.27 1.63
CA GLN A 334 -20.27 -4.36 1.63
C GLN A 334 -21.60 -5.11 1.85
N ARG A 335 -21.63 -6.41 1.58
CA ARG A 335 -22.79 -7.29 1.73
C ARG A 335 -22.68 -8.24 2.93
N HIS A 336 -21.75 -7.99 3.86
CA HIS A 336 -21.50 -8.87 5.01
C HIS A 336 -22.77 -9.24 5.81
N ALA A 337 -23.72 -8.31 5.94
CA ALA A 337 -24.99 -8.53 6.65
C ALA A 337 -25.90 -9.59 6.00
N SER A 338 -25.68 -9.89 4.73
CA SER A 338 -26.42 -10.93 3.98
C SER A 338 -25.70 -12.28 3.95
N ILE A 339 -24.54 -12.41 4.60
CA ILE A 339 -23.74 -13.63 4.64
C ILE A 339 -23.98 -14.35 5.96
N GLN A 340 -24.39 -15.61 5.86
CA GLN A 340 -24.45 -16.55 6.97
C GLN A 340 -23.21 -17.43 6.91
N MET A 341 -22.36 -17.38 7.93
CA MET A 341 -21.14 -18.18 7.99
C MET A 341 -21.18 -19.09 9.21
N SER A 342 -20.80 -20.36 9.05
CA SER A 342 -20.54 -21.28 10.16
C SER A 342 -19.16 -21.89 10.03
N VAL A 343 -18.45 -22.00 11.16
CA VAL A 343 -17.07 -22.51 11.23
C VAL A 343 -17.02 -23.70 12.17
N GLU A 344 -16.39 -24.79 11.73
CA GLU A 344 -16.10 -25.98 12.52
C GLU A 344 -14.59 -26.26 12.45
N ASN A 345 -13.91 -26.31 13.60
CA ASN A 345 -12.50 -26.72 13.63
C ASN A 345 -12.39 -28.24 13.46
N THR A 346 -11.49 -28.68 12.60
CA THR A 346 -11.11 -30.09 12.45
C THR A 346 -9.74 -30.33 13.09
N GLU A 347 -9.32 -31.59 13.21
CA GLU A 347 -7.95 -31.93 13.67
C GLU A 347 -6.86 -31.30 12.79
N LYS A 348 -7.13 -31.14 11.49
CA LYS A 348 -6.16 -30.66 10.50
C LYS A 348 -6.41 -29.24 9.99
N GLY A 349 -7.46 -28.57 10.44
CA GLY A 349 -7.78 -27.21 10.00
C GLY A 349 -9.20 -26.80 10.33
N VAL A 350 -9.96 -26.39 9.31
CA VAL A 350 -11.32 -25.87 9.45
C VAL A 350 -12.23 -26.31 8.31
N ARG A 351 -13.51 -26.48 8.64
CA ARG A 351 -14.63 -26.53 7.69
C ARG A 351 -15.45 -25.27 7.84
N VAL A 352 -15.71 -24.60 6.71
CA VAL A 352 -16.47 -23.35 6.68
C VAL A 352 -17.63 -23.50 5.69
N LYS A 353 -18.82 -23.09 6.12
CA LYS A 353 -19.98 -22.95 5.25
C LYS A 353 -20.40 -21.49 5.20
N GLU A 354 -20.51 -20.95 4.00
CA GLU A 354 -20.93 -19.58 3.73
C GLU A 354 -22.16 -19.62 2.82
N THR A 355 -23.27 -19.05 3.28
CA THR A 355 -24.54 -19.05 2.56
C THR A 355 -25.20 -17.67 2.53
N SER A 356 -26.05 -17.44 1.53
CA SER A 356 -26.93 -16.28 1.45
C SER A 356 -28.23 -16.64 0.73
N ASP A 357 -29.30 -15.90 1.03
CA ASP A 357 -30.54 -15.94 0.26
C ASP A 357 -30.57 -14.86 -0.85
N ASP A 358 -29.58 -13.95 -0.89
CA ASP A 358 -29.41 -12.97 -1.98
C ASP A 358 -28.56 -13.57 -3.12
N PRO A 359 -29.10 -13.76 -4.33
CA PRO A 359 -28.37 -14.32 -5.47
C PRO A 359 -27.09 -13.57 -5.82
N VAL A 360 -27.05 -12.25 -5.59
CA VAL A 360 -25.85 -11.43 -5.83
C VAL A 360 -24.76 -11.79 -4.82
N THR A 361 -25.12 -11.90 -3.53
CA THR A 361 -24.20 -12.35 -2.47
C THR A 361 -23.74 -13.78 -2.69
N VAL A 362 -24.61 -14.69 -3.15
CA VAL A 362 -24.21 -16.07 -3.50
C VAL A 362 -23.10 -16.06 -4.56
N ALA A 363 -23.25 -15.26 -5.61
CA ALA A 363 -22.24 -15.15 -6.66
C ALA A 363 -20.90 -14.59 -6.13
N LEU A 364 -20.96 -13.61 -5.22
CA LEU A 364 -19.77 -13.05 -4.57
C LEU A 364 -19.08 -14.07 -3.66
N ILE A 365 -19.83 -14.79 -2.82
CA ILE A 365 -19.30 -15.86 -1.95
C ILE A 365 -18.56 -16.90 -2.80
N GLN A 366 -19.16 -17.35 -3.88
CA GLN A 366 -18.55 -18.37 -4.74
C GLN A 366 -17.29 -17.86 -5.48
N ALA A 367 -17.29 -16.61 -5.93
CA ALA A 367 -16.12 -16.00 -6.55
C ALA A 367 -14.99 -15.78 -5.53
N HIS A 368 -15.32 -15.27 -4.34
CA HIS A 368 -14.38 -15.09 -3.24
C HIS A 368 -13.75 -16.43 -2.84
N ALA A 369 -14.56 -17.49 -2.72
CA ALA A 369 -14.06 -18.82 -2.42
C ALA A 369 -13.06 -19.33 -3.47
N GLU A 370 -13.22 -18.99 -4.75
CA GLU A 370 -12.24 -19.35 -5.78
C GLU A 370 -10.92 -18.59 -5.59
N VAL A 371 -10.98 -17.29 -5.31
CA VAL A 371 -9.78 -16.48 -5.05
C VAL A 371 -9.00 -16.97 -3.83
N VAL A 372 -9.68 -17.36 -2.76
CA VAL A 372 -9.02 -17.96 -1.59
C VAL A 372 -8.33 -19.29 -1.94
N SER A 373 -8.85 -20.08 -2.90
CA SER A 373 -8.11 -21.24 -3.44
C SER A 373 -6.84 -20.81 -4.16
N GLN A 374 -6.87 -19.68 -4.87
CA GLN A 374 -5.71 -19.16 -5.59
C GLN A 374 -4.65 -18.60 -4.63
N PHE A 375 -5.03 -18.04 -3.47
CA PHE A 375 -4.08 -17.72 -2.39
C PHE A 375 -3.37 -18.97 -1.88
N VAL A 376 -4.07 -20.09 -1.73
CA VAL A 376 -3.44 -21.37 -1.37
C VAL A 376 -2.52 -21.87 -2.50
N ALA A 377 -2.90 -21.69 -3.75
CA ALA A 377 -2.12 -22.15 -4.90
C ALA A 377 -0.83 -21.32 -5.14
N ARG A 378 -0.88 -20.00 -4.93
CA ARG A 378 0.17 -19.06 -5.37
C ARG A 378 0.68 -18.10 -4.29
N GLY A 379 0.13 -18.16 -3.08
CA GLY A 379 0.57 -17.36 -1.95
C GLY A 379 0.52 -15.86 -2.24
N PHE A 380 1.63 -15.18 -1.99
CA PHE A 380 1.77 -13.74 -2.19
C PHE A 380 1.53 -13.30 -3.64
N GLU A 381 1.86 -14.11 -4.65
CA GLU A 381 1.68 -13.71 -6.05
C GLU A 381 0.21 -13.38 -6.35
N GLU A 382 -0.73 -14.20 -5.85
CA GLU A 382 -2.16 -13.94 -6.02
C GLU A 382 -2.67 -12.89 -5.04
N ALA A 383 -2.09 -12.83 -3.83
CA ALA A 383 -2.52 -11.87 -2.82
C ALA A 383 -2.35 -10.41 -3.28
N HIS A 384 -1.49 -10.12 -4.25
CA HIS A 384 -1.28 -8.77 -4.80
C HIS A 384 -2.18 -8.43 -6.01
N ARG A 385 -3.04 -9.35 -6.45
CA ARG A 385 -3.94 -9.12 -7.59
C ARG A 385 -5.27 -8.56 -7.13
N ASN A 386 -5.86 -7.71 -7.97
CA ASN A 386 -7.27 -7.33 -7.89
C ASN A 386 -8.12 -8.42 -8.56
N HIS A 387 -9.29 -8.71 -7.99
CA HIS A 387 -10.19 -9.73 -8.50
C HIS A 387 -11.51 -9.11 -8.94
N ALA A 388 -11.85 -9.30 -10.21
CA ALA A 388 -13.06 -8.73 -10.76
C ALA A 388 -14.32 -9.30 -10.10
N VAL A 389 -15.29 -8.42 -9.84
CA VAL A 389 -16.65 -8.83 -9.44
C VAL A 389 -17.28 -9.64 -10.57
N PRO A 390 -17.81 -10.85 -10.29
CA PRO A 390 -18.42 -11.69 -11.32
C PRO A 390 -19.60 -10.97 -11.97
N PRO A 391 -19.85 -11.14 -13.29
CA PRO A 391 -20.94 -10.47 -13.98
C PRO A 391 -22.31 -10.65 -13.32
N ALA A 392 -22.56 -11.82 -12.73
CA ALA A 392 -23.78 -12.13 -11.98
C ALA A 392 -23.97 -11.26 -10.70
N ALA A 393 -22.90 -10.63 -10.22
CA ALA A 393 -22.90 -9.73 -9.07
C ALA A 393 -22.74 -8.25 -9.46
N LYS A 394 -22.62 -7.93 -10.76
CA LYS A 394 -22.60 -6.54 -11.24
C LYS A 394 -24.03 -5.99 -11.22
N VAL A 395 -24.30 -5.05 -10.32
CA VAL A 395 -25.57 -4.31 -10.29
C VAL A 395 -25.70 -3.51 -11.59
N LYS A 396 -26.78 -3.71 -12.36
CA LYS A 396 -27.13 -2.77 -13.43
C LYS A 396 -27.39 -1.40 -12.78
N PRO A 397 -26.86 -0.29 -13.32
CA PRO A 397 -27.29 1.03 -12.88
C PRO A 397 -28.82 1.09 -13.02
N VAL A 398 -29.51 1.47 -11.94
CA VAL A 398 -30.91 1.86 -12.05
C VAL A 398 -30.93 3.06 -12.98
N SER A 399 -31.53 2.93 -14.16
CA SER A 399 -31.72 4.08 -15.04
C SER A 399 -32.62 5.06 -14.30
N SER A 400 -32.10 6.26 -14.05
CA SER A 400 -32.88 7.39 -13.56
C SER A 400 -33.86 7.84 -14.65
N SER A 401 -34.99 7.15 -14.76
CA SER A 401 -36.15 7.63 -15.49
C SER A 401 -37.38 6.85 -15.03
N GLU A 402 -38.07 7.41 -14.03
CA GLU A 402 -39.54 7.46 -13.93
C GLU A 402 -39.94 7.91 -12.51
N THR A 403 -39.84 9.22 -12.28
CA THR A 403 -40.68 9.94 -11.33
C THR A 403 -41.43 11.02 -12.09
N SER A 404 -42.61 10.69 -12.60
CA SER A 404 -43.75 11.62 -12.72
C SER A 404 -44.93 10.92 -13.40
N LYS A 405 -45.91 10.54 -12.58
CA LYS A 405 -47.38 10.60 -12.78
C LYS A 405 -48.04 9.54 -11.90
N GLU A 406 -48.50 9.93 -10.72
CA GLU A 406 -49.88 10.37 -10.44
C GLU A 406 -49.93 11.08 -9.08
#